data_AF-A0AAV8GW15-F1
#
_entry.id   AF-A0AAV8GW15-F1
#
_cell.length_a   1.000
_cell.length_b   1.000
_cell.length_c   1.000
_cell.angle_alpha   90.00
_cell.angle_beta   90.00
_cell.angle_gamma   90.00
#
_symmetry.space_group_name_H-M   'P 1'
#
loop_
_entity.id
_entity.type
_entity.pdbx_description
1 polymer ?
#
loop_
_entity_poly.entity_id
_entity_poly.type
_entity_poly.pdbx_seq_one_letter_code
_entity_poly.pdbx_strand_id
1 'polypeptide(L)'
;MEISLLYICFAILVVPWGIRFFNKFWFRPKRLEHSLRTQGLRGTLYRFPFGEAKQFAEESKAALVKPIPLSHDIIPRVMPFFHRIMTQHGKISFTWYGQEPIVILNDPESVKYLLTKQQNIVLKPKPDDAAKILETGYQLDISVNLGVQTTNLSNLVVAFLIFHQLMLPSFSTCCDELITKWDKLIDSKEFSELDVFPEFKSFTGDVISRTAFGSSFEEGRCIFELQQELVLLVFEASMNSYIPFCHYLPTKKNKRIKEINQEVETILRQMIEQREKAILKGENTSNDLLGILLQSNIRESQEGGTKNAMTTEDVIDECKLFYIAGHETTTASLTWALILLSMHPEWQERALLKI
;
A
#
# COMPACT_ATOMS: atom_id res chain seq x y z
N MET A 1 43.21 -39.76 -12.00
CA MET A 1 42.97 -39.50 -10.57
C MET A 1 42.52 -38.07 -10.30
N GLU A 2 43.06 -37.07 -11.01
CA GLU A 2 42.65 -35.66 -10.87
C GLU A 2 41.23 -35.38 -11.38
N ILE A 3 40.84 -35.96 -12.52
CA ILE A 3 39.50 -35.79 -13.10
C ILE A 3 38.39 -36.32 -12.16
N SER A 4 38.62 -37.45 -11.50
CA SER A 4 37.68 -38.04 -10.52
C SER A 4 37.51 -37.18 -9.27
N LEU A 5 38.59 -36.52 -8.79
CA LEU A 5 38.51 -35.57 -7.68
C LEU A 5 37.70 -34.33 -8.05
N LEU A 6 37.85 -33.85 -9.28
CA LEU A 6 37.13 -32.68 -9.79
C LEU A 6 35.61 -32.95 -9.86
N TYR A 7 35.20 -34.15 -10.28
CA TYR A 7 33.79 -34.56 -10.26
C TYR A 7 33.22 -34.68 -8.84
N ILE A 8 34.00 -35.19 -7.88
CA ILE A 8 33.58 -35.29 -6.48
C ILE A 8 33.42 -33.89 -5.86
N CYS A 9 34.37 -32.98 -6.09
CA CYS A 9 34.28 -31.59 -5.62
C CYS A 9 33.08 -30.87 -6.26
N PHE A 10 32.84 -31.06 -7.56
CA PHE A 10 31.67 -30.52 -8.24
C PHE A 10 30.37 -31.08 -7.67
N ALA A 11 30.30 -32.38 -7.41
CA ALA A 11 29.12 -33.01 -6.79
C ALA A 11 28.86 -32.47 -5.38
N ILE A 12 29.90 -32.31 -4.56
CA ILE A 12 29.78 -31.72 -3.21
C ILE A 12 29.26 -30.27 -3.27
N LEU A 13 29.62 -29.52 -4.31
CA LEU A 13 29.13 -28.15 -4.49
C LEU A 13 27.72 -28.10 -5.08
N VAL A 14 27.36 -28.93 -6.05
CA VAL A 14 26.10 -28.81 -6.81
C VAL A 14 24.94 -29.58 -6.16
N VAL A 15 25.20 -30.76 -5.58
CA VAL A 15 24.15 -31.60 -5.00
C VAL A 15 23.39 -30.91 -3.86
N PRO A 16 24.04 -30.21 -2.89
CA PRO A 16 23.31 -29.48 -1.85
C PRO A 16 22.43 -28.36 -2.41
N TRP A 17 22.88 -27.68 -3.46
CA TRP A 17 22.09 -26.65 -4.15
C TRP A 17 20.90 -27.24 -4.88
N GLY A 18 21.09 -28.38 -5.57
CA GLY A 18 20.01 -29.15 -6.19
C GLY A 18 18.97 -29.60 -5.16
N ILE A 19 19.40 -30.16 -4.03
CA ILE A 19 18.51 -30.58 -2.95
C ILE A 19 17.74 -29.38 -2.38
N ARG A 20 18.41 -28.25 -2.12
CA ARG A 20 17.76 -27.01 -1.66
C ARG A 20 16.75 -26.51 -2.69
N PHE A 21 17.09 -26.55 -3.98
CA PHE A 21 16.20 -26.17 -5.08
C PHE A 21 14.95 -27.04 -5.13
N PHE A 22 15.09 -28.38 -5.21
CA PHE A 22 13.94 -29.29 -5.23
C PHE A 22 13.12 -29.20 -3.94
N ASN A 23 13.76 -29.04 -2.78
CA ASN A 23 13.03 -28.87 -1.53
C ASN A 23 12.21 -27.58 -1.53
N LYS A 24 12.80 -26.47 -1.96
CA LYS A 24 12.17 -25.15 -1.98
C LYS A 24 11.06 -25.05 -3.03
N PHE A 25 11.32 -25.47 -4.26
CA PHE A 25 10.40 -25.27 -5.38
C PHE A 25 9.46 -26.45 -5.66
N TRP A 26 9.69 -27.64 -5.09
CA TRP A 26 8.88 -28.84 -5.38
C TRP A 26 8.32 -29.51 -4.12
N PHE A 27 9.19 -29.97 -3.21
CA PHE A 27 8.74 -30.77 -2.05
C PHE A 27 7.99 -29.94 -1.00
N ARG A 28 8.42 -28.70 -0.75
CA ARG A 28 7.74 -27.81 0.19
C ARG A 28 6.35 -27.40 -0.30
N PRO A 29 6.17 -26.89 -1.54
CA PRO A 29 4.83 -26.62 -2.08
C PRO A 29 3.91 -27.85 -2.02
N LYS A 30 4.38 -29.04 -2.42
CA LYS A 30 3.55 -30.26 -2.33
C LYS A 30 3.15 -30.64 -0.90
N ARG A 31 4.05 -30.49 0.08
CA ARG A 31 3.73 -30.72 1.50
C ARG A 31 2.69 -29.72 2.02
N LEU A 32 2.85 -28.45 1.69
CA LEU A 32 1.89 -27.40 2.06
C LEU A 32 0.53 -27.65 1.41
N GLU A 33 0.51 -28.01 0.13
CA GLU A 33 -0.72 -28.36 -0.58
C GLU A 33 -1.45 -29.52 0.10
N HIS A 34 -0.72 -30.59 0.41
CA HIS A 34 -1.27 -31.75 1.10
C HIS A 34 -1.84 -31.36 2.46
N SER A 35 -1.11 -30.55 3.25
CA SER A 35 -1.55 -30.08 4.56
C SER A 35 -2.82 -29.21 4.50
N LEU A 36 -2.94 -28.32 3.50
CA LEU A 36 -4.15 -27.51 3.32
C LEU A 36 -5.34 -28.39 2.93
N ARG A 37 -5.13 -29.36 2.04
CA ARG A 37 -6.19 -30.29 1.61
C ARG A 37 -6.64 -31.23 2.72
N THR A 38 -5.74 -31.71 3.58
CA THR A 38 -6.12 -32.54 4.74
C THR A 38 -6.90 -31.76 5.80
N GLN A 39 -6.72 -30.43 5.85
CA GLN A 39 -7.56 -29.52 6.65
C GLN A 39 -8.93 -29.21 6.00
N GLY A 40 -9.24 -29.83 4.86
CA GLY A 40 -10.52 -29.67 4.16
C GLY A 40 -10.58 -28.49 3.18
N LEU A 41 -9.48 -27.73 3.02
CA LEU A 41 -9.45 -26.61 2.10
C LEU A 41 -9.39 -27.09 0.64
N ARG A 42 -10.20 -26.47 -0.21
CA ARG A 42 -10.19 -26.65 -1.66
C ARG A 42 -9.40 -25.52 -2.31
N GLY A 43 -8.75 -25.82 -3.43
CA GLY A 43 -7.90 -24.84 -4.08
C GLY A 43 -7.20 -25.40 -5.30
N THR A 44 -6.42 -24.54 -5.95
CA THR A 44 -5.69 -24.90 -7.17
C THR A 44 -4.46 -25.76 -6.86
N LEU A 45 -4.07 -26.55 -7.87
CA LEU A 45 -2.87 -27.37 -7.82
C LEU A 45 -1.64 -26.46 -7.98
N TYR A 46 -0.56 -26.73 -7.25
CA TYR A 46 0.68 -26.01 -7.45
C TYR A 46 1.27 -26.26 -8.84
N ARG A 47 1.51 -25.18 -9.60
CA ARG A 47 2.19 -25.22 -10.90
C ARG A 47 3.64 -24.74 -10.76
N PHE A 48 4.59 -25.64 -10.97
CA PHE A 48 6.01 -25.26 -10.90
C PHE A 48 6.39 -24.26 -12.02
N PRO A 49 7.27 -23.28 -11.76
CA PRO A 49 7.88 -22.94 -10.47
C PRO A 49 7.20 -21.78 -9.72
N PHE A 50 6.17 -21.14 -10.30
CA PHE A 50 5.61 -19.88 -9.79
C PHE A 50 4.12 -19.91 -9.45
N GLY A 51 3.52 -21.10 -9.38
CA GLY A 51 2.09 -21.26 -9.17
C GLY A 51 1.31 -20.63 -10.32
N GLU A 52 0.35 -19.77 -9.98
CA GLU A 52 -0.54 -19.12 -10.93
C GLU A 52 -0.25 -17.62 -11.09
N ALA A 53 0.92 -17.14 -10.66
CA ALA A 53 1.27 -15.73 -10.70
C ALA A 53 1.24 -15.12 -12.12
N LYS A 54 1.61 -15.89 -13.16
CA LYS A 54 1.44 -15.46 -14.56
C LYS A 54 -0.03 -15.28 -14.93
N GLN A 55 -0.88 -16.21 -14.49
CA GLN A 55 -2.32 -16.19 -14.78
C GLN A 55 -3.00 -15.00 -14.10
N PHE A 56 -2.61 -14.72 -12.85
CA PHE A 56 -3.01 -13.51 -12.12
C PHE A 56 -2.69 -12.24 -12.91
N ALA A 57 -1.46 -12.12 -13.44
CA ALA A 57 -1.05 -10.95 -14.23
C ALA A 57 -1.82 -10.84 -15.56
N GLU A 58 -2.00 -11.95 -16.28
CA GLU A 58 -2.74 -11.99 -17.55
C GLU A 58 -4.21 -11.60 -17.37
N GLU A 59 -4.88 -12.14 -16.35
CA GLU A 59 -6.28 -11.83 -16.06
C GLU A 59 -6.48 -10.39 -15.60
N SER A 60 -5.58 -9.89 -14.75
CA SER A 60 -5.62 -8.49 -14.31
C SER A 60 -5.47 -7.53 -15.49
N LYS A 61 -4.50 -7.79 -16.38
CA LYS A 61 -4.32 -7.00 -17.62
C LYS A 61 -5.53 -7.10 -18.55
N ALA A 62 -6.05 -8.31 -18.76
CA ALA A 62 -7.22 -8.53 -19.61
C ALA A 62 -8.49 -7.86 -19.06
N ALA A 63 -8.64 -7.78 -17.75
CA ALA A 63 -9.73 -7.06 -17.11
C ALA A 63 -9.56 -5.54 -17.27
N LEU A 64 -8.35 -4.99 -17.08
CA LEU A 64 -8.09 -3.56 -17.17
C LEU A 64 -8.44 -2.94 -18.53
N VAL A 65 -8.33 -3.69 -19.62
CA VAL A 65 -8.67 -3.23 -20.98
C VAL A 65 -10.19 -3.19 -21.23
N LYS A 66 -10.99 -3.88 -20.41
CA LYS A 66 -12.45 -3.93 -20.58
C LYS A 66 -13.12 -2.76 -19.85
N PRO A 67 -14.18 -2.17 -20.44
CA PRO A 67 -14.99 -1.18 -19.77
C PRO A 67 -15.65 -1.78 -18.52
N ILE A 68 -15.90 -0.94 -17.52
CA ILE A 68 -16.62 -1.33 -16.31
C ILE A 68 -18.13 -1.14 -16.54
N PRO A 69 -18.97 -2.16 -16.31
CA PRO A 69 -20.42 -1.96 -16.34
C PRO A 69 -20.85 -1.07 -15.17
N LEU A 70 -21.91 -0.28 -15.36
CA LEU A 70 -22.57 0.47 -14.28
C LEU A 70 -23.40 -0.51 -13.42
N SER A 71 -22.69 -1.30 -12.60
CA SER A 71 -23.25 -2.33 -11.73
C SER A 71 -22.48 -2.39 -10.42
N HIS A 72 -23.16 -2.79 -9.34
CA HIS A 72 -22.52 -3.06 -8.05
C HIS A 72 -21.65 -4.34 -8.07
N ASP A 73 -21.82 -5.21 -9.06
CA ASP A 73 -21.00 -6.42 -9.20
C ASP A 73 -19.66 -6.13 -9.91
N ILE A 74 -18.77 -5.46 -9.18
CA ILE A 74 -17.46 -5.02 -9.69
C ILE A 74 -16.35 -6.06 -9.48
N ILE A 75 -16.57 -7.06 -8.62
CA ILE A 75 -15.56 -8.05 -8.21
C ILE A 75 -14.96 -8.80 -9.42
N PRO A 76 -15.75 -9.28 -10.41
CA PRO A 76 -15.20 -9.94 -11.59
C PRO A 76 -14.26 -9.04 -12.41
N ARG A 77 -14.43 -7.72 -12.31
CA ARG A 77 -13.63 -6.72 -13.02
C ARG A 77 -12.41 -6.24 -12.24
N VAL A 78 -12.51 -6.08 -10.93
CA VAL A 78 -11.43 -5.56 -10.06
C VAL A 78 -10.48 -6.68 -9.63
N MET A 79 -11.01 -7.86 -9.31
CA MET A 79 -10.24 -9.00 -8.82
C MET A 79 -10.58 -10.29 -9.59
N PRO A 80 -10.42 -10.31 -10.94
CA PRO A 80 -10.86 -11.42 -11.79
C PRO A 80 -10.29 -12.78 -11.37
N PHE A 81 -9.00 -12.80 -11.04
CA PHE A 81 -8.29 -14.00 -10.61
C PHE A 81 -8.90 -14.60 -9.34
N PHE A 82 -9.02 -13.81 -8.28
CA PHE A 82 -9.58 -14.28 -7.02
C PHE A 82 -11.07 -14.61 -7.15
N HIS A 83 -11.81 -13.84 -7.94
CA HIS A 83 -13.22 -14.11 -8.24
C HIS A 83 -13.41 -15.50 -8.84
N ARG A 84 -12.60 -15.89 -9.84
CA ARG A 84 -12.65 -17.24 -10.41
C ARG A 84 -12.35 -18.31 -9.36
N ILE A 85 -11.29 -18.15 -8.58
CA ILE A 85 -10.88 -19.14 -7.58
C ILE A 85 -12.00 -19.37 -6.57
N MET A 86 -12.60 -18.29 -6.06
CA MET A 86 -13.73 -18.38 -5.12
C MET A 86 -14.96 -19.03 -5.75
N THR A 87 -15.23 -18.74 -7.03
CA THR A 87 -16.37 -19.33 -7.76
C THR A 87 -16.18 -20.84 -7.98
N GLN A 88 -14.95 -21.29 -8.22
CA GLN A 88 -14.63 -22.70 -8.49
C GLN A 88 -14.42 -23.55 -7.23
N HIS A 89 -13.82 -22.97 -6.19
CA HIS A 89 -13.39 -23.72 -5.01
C HIS A 89 -14.14 -23.36 -3.72
N GLY A 90 -14.95 -22.30 -3.75
CA GLY A 90 -15.74 -21.82 -2.62
C GLY A 90 -15.11 -20.61 -1.91
N LYS A 91 -15.90 -20.04 -0.99
CA LYS A 91 -15.58 -18.84 -0.20
C LYS A 91 -14.31 -18.97 0.65
N ILE A 92 -14.01 -20.18 1.11
CA ILE A 92 -12.79 -20.51 1.83
C ILE A 92 -12.00 -21.44 0.92
N SER A 93 -10.96 -20.91 0.28
CA SER A 93 -10.17 -21.65 -0.70
C SER A 93 -8.72 -21.23 -0.68
N PHE A 94 -7.86 -21.89 -1.45
CA PHE A 94 -6.47 -21.47 -1.60
C PHE A 94 -5.99 -21.50 -3.06
N THR A 95 -4.97 -20.71 -3.35
CA THR A 95 -4.27 -20.64 -4.64
C THR A 95 -2.76 -20.47 -4.40
N TRP A 96 -1.97 -20.32 -5.45
CA TRP A 96 -0.51 -20.27 -5.39
C TRP A 96 0.03 -19.01 -6.05
N TYR A 97 0.84 -18.28 -5.30
CA TYR A 97 1.62 -17.14 -5.81
C TYR A 97 3.10 -17.40 -5.57
N GLY A 98 3.85 -17.66 -6.63
CA GLY A 98 5.21 -18.18 -6.48
C GLY A 98 5.16 -19.59 -5.86
N GLN A 99 5.94 -19.80 -4.80
CA GLN A 99 6.05 -21.08 -4.08
C GLN A 99 5.17 -21.15 -2.83
N GLU A 100 4.45 -20.08 -2.53
CA GLU A 100 3.72 -19.92 -1.28
C GLU A 100 2.22 -19.96 -1.57
N PRO A 101 1.46 -20.74 -0.78
CA PRO A 101 0.01 -20.76 -0.93
C PRO A 101 -0.60 -19.47 -0.35
N ILE A 102 -1.59 -18.93 -1.04
CA ILE A 102 -2.46 -17.85 -0.57
C ILE A 102 -3.79 -18.49 -0.18
N VAL A 103 -4.16 -18.37 1.09
CA VAL A 103 -5.49 -18.76 1.57
C VAL A 103 -6.44 -17.57 1.44
N ILE A 104 -7.54 -17.78 0.73
CA ILE A 104 -8.59 -16.80 0.49
C ILE A 104 -9.71 -17.07 1.49
N LEU A 105 -10.04 -16.06 2.29
CA LEU A 105 -11.10 -16.10 3.29
C LEU A 105 -12.18 -15.08 2.90
N ASN A 106 -13.26 -15.56 2.29
CA ASN A 106 -14.42 -14.74 1.92
C ASN A 106 -15.69 -15.20 2.67
N ASP A 107 -15.55 -15.42 3.97
CA ASP A 107 -16.62 -15.79 4.89
C ASP A 107 -16.65 -14.79 6.06
N PRO A 108 -17.78 -14.08 6.32
CA PRO A 108 -17.84 -13.03 7.33
C PRO A 108 -17.48 -13.48 8.75
N GLU A 109 -17.87 -14.70 9.14
CA GLU A 109 -17.57 -15.23 10.48
C GLU A 109 -16.08 -15.51 10.64
N SER A 110 -15.47 -16.12 9.62
CA SER A 110 -14.03 -16.38 9.56
C SER A 110 -13.20 -15.10 9.56
N VAL A 111 -13.60 -14.10 8.76
CA VAL A 111 -12.94 -12.79 8.72
C VAL A 111 -13.05 -12.08 10.08
N LYS A 112 -14.25 -12.06 10.69
CA LYS A 112 -14.46 -11.49 12.03
C LYS A 112 -13.59 -12.21 13.07
N TYR A 113 -13.54 -13.54 13.04
CA TYR A 113 -12.72 -14.31 13.96
C TYR A 113 -11.23 -13.96 13.82
N LEU A 114 -10.71 -13.92 12.59
CA LEU A 114 -9.32 -13.57 12.29
C LEU A 114 -8.95 -12.18 12.83
N LEU A 115 -9.77 -11.17 12.51
CA LEU A 115 -9.51 -9.78 12.89
C LEU A 115 -9.69 -9.49 14.39
N THR A 116 -10.50 -10.29 15.11
CA THR A 116 -10.80 -10.02 16.53
C THR A 116 -10.05 -10.91 17.52
N LYS A 117 -9.79 -12.19 17.17
CA LYS A 117 -9.23 -13.18 18.09
C LYS A 117 -7.74 -13.46 17.88
N GLN A 118 -7.21 -13.14 16.70
CA GLN A 118 -5.82 -13.39 16.35
C GLN A 118 -5.03 -12.09 16.13
N GLN A 119 -5.02 -11.21 17.14
CA GLN A 119 -4.16 -10.01 17.16
C GLN A 119 -2.66 -10.33 17.02
N ASN A 120 -2.27 -11.58 17.29
CA ASN A 120 -0.90 -12.07 17.13
C ASN A 120 -0.59 -12.69 15.76
N ILE A 121 -1.52 -12.69 14.79
CA ILE A 121 -1.14 -12.91 13.39
C ILE A 121 -0.45 -11.64 12.95
N VAL A 122 0.85 -11.60 13.22
CA VAL A 122 1.69 -10.57 12.68
C VAL A 122 1.71 -10.78 11.17
N LEU A 123 1.15 -9.83 10.44
CA LEU A 123 1.35 -9.65 9.00
C LEU A 123 2.81 -9.25 8.77
N LYS A 124 3.75 -10.10 9.21
CA LYS A 124 5.18 -9.88 9.07
C LYS A 124 5.55 -10.26 7.63
N PRO A 125 6.16 -9.36 6.83
CA PRO A 125 6.89 -9.80 5.66
C PRO A 125 7.92 -10.85 6.11
N LYS A 126 8.22 -11.83 5.26
CA LYS A 126 9.27 -12.79 5.60
C LYS A 126 10.61 -12.03 5.69
N PRO A 127 11.57 -12.48 6.53
CA PRO A 127 12.89 -11.85 6.61
C PRO A 127 13.61 -11.73 5.25
N ASP A 128 13.39 -12.70 4.35
CA ASP A 128 13.91 -12.68 2.97
C ASP A 128 13.29 -11.56 2.13
N ASP A 129 12.07 -11.14 2.45
CA ASP A 129 11.42 -9.99 1.83
C ASP A 129 12.00 -8.70 2.41
N ALA A 130 12.27 -8.60 3.72
CA ALA A 130 12.91 -7.43 4.35
C ALA A 130 14.29 -7.07 3.76
N ALA A 131 15.15 -8.05 3.51
CA ALA A 131 16.44 -7.83 2.86
C ALA A 131 16.28 -7.40 1.38
N LYS A 132 15.29 -7.96 0.68
CA LYS A 132 14.90 -7.54 -0.68
C LYS A 132 14.31 -6.13 -0.71
N ILE A 133 13.55 -5.76 0.31
CA ILE A 133 12.88 -4.46 0.47
C ILE A 133 13.93 -3.35 0.57
N LEU A 134 14.97 -3.56 1.40
CA LEU A 134 16.11 -2.64 1.55
C LEU A 134 16.95 -2.47 0.28
N GLU A 135 17.15 -3.55 -0.50
CA GLU A 135 18.01 -3.49 -1.71
C GLU A 135 17.30 -3.00 -2.98
N THR A 136 15.98 -3.21 -3.07
CA THR A 136 15.25 -3.06 -4.34
C THR A 136 14.31 -1.85 -4.35
N GLY A 137 13.88 -1.33 -3.20
CA GLY A 137 12.98 -0.17 -3.11
C GLY A 137 11.56 -0.45 -3.65
N TYR A 138 11.20 -1.72 -3.79
CA TYR A 138 9.99 -2.16 -4.49
C TYR A 138 8.73 -2.27 -3.66
N GLN A 139 8.79 -2.01 -2.36
CA GLN A 139 7.58 -1.98 -1.56
C GLN A 139 7.04 -0.56 -1.54
N LEU A 140 6.00 -0.35 -2.34
CA LEU A 140 4.92 0.49 -1.88
C LEU A 140 4.36 -0.22 -0.64
N ASP A 141 4.43 0.42 0.51
CA ASP A 141 4.08 -0.14 1.82
C ASP A 141 2.56 -0.35 2.00
N ILE A 142 1.88 -0.84 0.95
CA ILE A 142 0.49 -1.31 1.00
C ILE A 142 0.40 -2.66 1.71
N SER A 143 1.45 -3.49 1.67
CA SER A 143 1.62 -4.57 2.65
C SER A 143 2.03 -3.93 3.95
N VAL A 144 1.03 -3.34 4.60
CA VAL A 144 1.14 -2.59 5.83
C VAL A 144 2.14 -3.30 6.72
N ASN A 145 3.18 -2.56 7.07
CA ASN A 145 3.92 -2.77 8.28
C ASN A 145 2.96 -2.51 9.47
N LEU A 146 1.82 -3.21 9.53
CA LEU A 146 0.97 -3.38 10.72
C LEU A 146 1.77 -4.10 11.83
N GLY A 147 3.01 -4.50 11.52
CA GLY A 147 4.04 -4.97 12.43
C GLY A 147 5.27 -4.07 12.52
N VAL A 148 5.18 -2.74 12.28
CA VAL A 148 6.00 -1.81 13.06
C VAL A 148 5.78 -2.22 14.51
N GLN A 149 6.87 -2.39 15.27
CA GLN A 149 6.81 -2.84 16.65
C GLN A 149 5.61 -2.21 17.34
N THR A 150 4.71 -3.06 17.84
CA THR A 150 3.41 -2.72 18.45
C THR A 150 3.52 -1.71 19.61
N THR A 151 4.73 -1.26 19.94
CA THR A 151 5.03 -0.21 20.91
C THR A 151 4.80 1.20 20.36
N ASN A 152 5.01 1.45 19.05
CA ASN A 152 5.07 2.83 18.52
C ASN A 152 3.81 3.28 17.74
N LEU A 153 2.94 2.34 17.34
CA LEU A 153 1.63 2.63 16.72
C LEU A 153 0.74 3.53 17.59
N SER A 154 0.99 3.54 18.91
CA SER A 154 0.38 4.41 19.91
C SER A 154 0.46 5.88 19.51
N ASN A 155 1.62 6.34 19.03
CA ASN A 155 1.89 7.74 18.78
C ASN A 155 1.23 8.25 17.51
N LEU A 156 1.21 7.43 16.44
CA LEU A 156 0.53 7.78 15.20
C LEU A 156 -0.99 7.84 15.40
N VAL A 157 -1.56 6.87 16.13
CA VAL A 157 -3.00 6.86 16.43
C VAL A 157 -3.38 8.02 17.32
N VAL A 158 -2.58 8.33 18.35
CA VAL A 158 -2.80 9.51 19.21
C VAL A 158 -2.67 10.80 18.41
N ALA A 159 -1.64 10.91 17.55
CA ALA A 159 -1.48 12.06 16.67
C ALA A 159 -2.70 12.21 15.76
N PHE A 160 -3.17 11.14 15.12
CA PHE A 160 -4.36 11.15 14.27
C PHE A 160 -5.65 11.56 15.01
N LEU A 161 -5.85 11.04 16.23
CA LEU A 161 -7.02 11.36 17.05
C LEU A 161 -7.03 12.84 17.48
N ILE A 162 -5.87 13.41 17.81
CA ILE A 162 -5.71 14.83 18.11
C ILE A 162 -5.90 15.66 16.83
N PHE A 163 -5.45 15.14 15.71
CA PHE A 163 -5.36 15.83 14.43
C PHE A 163 -6.71 15.99 13.72
N HIS A 164 -7.69 15.10 13.93
CA HIS A 164 -8.98 15.18 13.24
C HIS A 164 -9.66 16.56 13.33
N GLN A 165 -9.63 17.21 14.49
CA GLN A 165 -10.23 18.55 14.65
C GLN A 165 -9.43 19.66 13.96
N LEU A 166 -8.11 19.49 13.84
CA LEU A 166 -7.21 20.45 13.21
C LEU A 166 -7.32 20.43 11.68
N MET A 167 -7.85 19.35 11.10
CA MET A 167 -8.01 19.23 9.64
C MET A 167 -9.20 20.01 9.07
N LEU A 168 -10.23 20.30 9.88
CA LEU A 168 -11.49 20.89 9.40
C LEU A 168 -11.31 22.21 8.63
N PRO A 169 -10.50 23.19 9.10
CA PRO A 169 -10.27 24.41 8.36
C PRO A 169 -9.59 24.14 7.00
N SER A 170 -8.60 23.25 6.97
CA SER A 170 -7.91 22.87 5.72
C SER A 170 -8.85 22.19 4.73
N PHE A 171 -9.73 21.31 5.20
CA PHE A 171 -10.77 20.71 4.36
C PHE A 171 -11.69 21.79 3.77
N SER A 172 -12.18 22.71 4.60
CA SER A 172 -13.05 23.81 4.13
C SER A 172 -12.37 24.64 3.05
N THR A 173 -11.15 25.11 3.29
CA THR A 173 -10.41 25.93 2.31
C THR A 173 -10.18 25.18 1.00
N CYS A 174 -9.78 23.90 1.05
CA CYS A 174 -9.59 23.10 -0.16
C CYS A 174 -10.93 22.84 -0.89
N CYS A 175 -12.03 22.68 -0.16
CA CYS A 175 -13.36 22.52 -0.75
C CYS A 175 -13.80 23.79 -1.47
N ASP A 176 -13.61 24.95 -0.84
CA ASP A 176 -13.95 26.26 -1.42
C ASP A 176 -13.14 26.51 -2.69
N GLU A 177 -11.84 26.17 -2.69
CA GLU A 177 -10.98 26.25 -3.88
C GLU A 177 -11.46 25.32 -5.01
N LEU A 178 -11.83 24.08 -4.69
CA LEU A 178 -12.36 23.12 -5.66
C LEU A 178 -13.68 23.59 -6.27
N ILE A 179 -14.62 24.04 -5.43
CA ILE A 179 -15.93 24.55 -5.86
C ILE A 179 -15.73 25.78 -6.74
N THR A 180 -14.91 26.75 -6.30
CA THR A 180 -14.58 27.95 -7.09
C THR A 180 -13.97 27.60 -8.44
N LYS A 181 -13.13 26.57 -8.50
CA LYS A 181 -12.54 26.08 -9.75
C LYS A 181 -13.62 25.49 -10.67
N TRP A 182 -14.55 24.71 -10.13
CA TRP A 182 -15.65 24.10 -10.89
C TRP A 182 -16.67 25.14 -11.35
N ASP A 183 -17.02 26.12 -10.52
CA ASP A 183 -17.91 27.23 -10.88
C ASP A 183 -17.37 27.99 -12.10
N LYS A 184 -16.07 28.29 -12.13
CA LYS A 184 -15.42 28.93 -13.29
C LYS A 184 -15.47 28.10 -14.58
N LEU A 185 -15.54 26.77 -14.47
CA LEU A 185 -15.70 25.91 -15.64
C LEU A 185 -17.14 25.99 -16.18
N ILE A 186 -18.12 26.11 -15.29
CA ILE A 186 -19.56 26.20 -15.61
C ILE A 186 -19.94 27.60 -16.08
N ASP A 187 -19.34 28.67 -15.56
CA ASP A 187 -19.65 30.07 -15.93
C ASP A 187 -19.55 30.35 -17.45
N SER A 188 -18.88 29.48 -18.20
CA SER A 188 -18.74 29.57 -19.66
C SER A 188 -19.78 28.76 -20.47
N LYS A 189 -20.59 27.88 -19.86
CA LYS A 189 -21.51 26.93 -20.54
C LYS A 189 -22.70 26.49 -19.68
N GLU A 190 -23.85 26.21 -20.29
CA GLU A 190 -25.03 25.65 -19.59
C GLU A 190 -24.76 24.25 -18.99
N PHE A 191 -23.90 23.46 -19.65
CA PHE A 191 -23.42 22.16 -19.16
C PHE A 191 -21.93 22.00 -19.49
N SER A 192 -21.18 21.34 -18.59
CA SER A 192 -19.78 20.97 -18.81
C SER A 192 -19.54 19.52 -18.41
N GLU A 193 -18.77 18.80 -19.21
CA GLU A 193 -18.30 17.44 -18.90
C GLU A 193 -16.96 17.54 -18.17
N LEU A 194 -16.83 16.85 -17.04
CA LEU A 194 -15.66 16.90 -16.18
C LEU A 194 -15.29 15.49 -15.72
N ASP A 195 -14.03 15.11 -15.95
CA ASP A 195 -13.46 13.95 -15.27
C ASP A 195 -13.11 14.33 -13.83
N VAL A 196 -13.87 13.79 -12.88
CA VAL A 196 -13.75 14.12 -11.46
C VAL A 196 -12.60 13.40 -10.77
N PHE A 197 -12.03 12.35 -11.37
CA PHE A 197 -10.96 11.58 -10.74
C PHE A 197 -9.67 12.42 -10.57
N PRO A 198 -9.13 13.10 -11.60
CA PRO A 198 -7.98 14.00 -11.44
C PRO A 198 -8.27 15.17 -10.49
N GLU A 199 -9.50 15.68 -10.48
CA GLU A 199 -9.91 16.78 -9.61
C GLU A 199 -9.89 16.38 -8.14
N PHE A 200 -10.53 15.25 -7.81
CA PHE A 200 -10.47 14.71 -6.44
C PHE A 200 -9.06 14.28 -6.06
N LYS A 201 -8.25 13.83 -7.02
CA LYS A 201 -6.85 13.46 -6.78
C LYS A 201 -6.00 14.67 -6.38
N SER A 202 -6.20 15.82 -7.04
CA SER A 202 -5.57 17.08 -6.64
C SER A 202 -6.09 17.54 -5.29
N PHE A 203 -7.42 17.55 -5.11
CA PHE A 203 -8.07 18.00 -3.88
C PHE A 203 -7.58 17.25 -2.63
N THR A 204 -7.57 15.92 -2.67
CA THR A 204 -7.09 15.10 -1.54
C THR A 204 -5.59 15.27 -1.31
N GLY A 205 -4.81 15.50 -2.38
CA GLY A 205 -3.39 15.84 -2.32
C GLY A 205 -3.18 17.17 -1.59
N ASP A 206 -3.94 18.20 -1.98
CA ASP A 206 -3.86 19.52 -1.37
C ASP A 206 -4.25 19.48 0.12
N VAL A 207 -5.30 18.74 0.42
CA VAL A 207 -5.78 18.48 1.77
C VAL A 207 -4.71 17.79 2.63
N ILE A 208 -4.15 16.67 2.18
CA ILE A 208 -3.19 15.91 2.99
C ILE A 208 -1.90 16.71 3.18
N SER A 209 -1.43 17.43 2.16
CA SER A 209 -0.23 18.25 2.27
C SER A 209 -0.42 19.44 3.23
N ARG A 210 -1.58 20.12 3.20
CA ARG A 210 -1.88 21.25 4.11
C ARG A 210 -2.03 20.78 5.54
N THR A 211 -2.75 19.69 5.72
CA THR A 211 -3.02 19.17 7.06
C THR A 211 -1.75 18.58 7.66
N ALA A 212 -1.01 17.73 6.93
CA ALA A 212 0.10 16.97 7.51
C ALA A 212 1.39 17.78 7.69
N PHE A 213 1.62 18.79 6.86
CA PHE A 213 2.89 19.53 6.81
C PHE A 213 2.75 21.05 6.97
N GLY A 214 1.51 21.57 6.97
CA GLY A 214 1.23 22.96 7.29
C GLY A 214 2.03 23.94 6.44
N SER A 215 3.02 24.59 7.05
CA SER A 215 3.90 25.56 6.38
C SER A 215 4.77 24.98 5.26
N SER A 216 4.99 23.66 5.26
CA SER A 216 5.76 22.94 4.24
C SER A 216 4.84 22.20 3.26
N PHE A 217 3.73 22.85 2.91
CA PHE A 217 2.69 22.33 2.02
C PHE A 217 3.24 22.03 0.61
N GLU A 218 4.07 22.91 0.05
CA GLU A 218 4.59 22.75 -1.32
C GLU A 218 5.56 21.56 -1.42
N GLU A 219 6.43 21.38 -0.43
CA GLU A 219 7.28 20.19 -0.31
C GLU A 219 6.41 18.93 -0.15
N GLY A 220 5.34 19.04 0.62
CA GLY A 220 4.37 17.97 0.78
C GLY A 220 3.65 17.60 -0.52
N ARG A 221 3.30 18.59 -1.34
CA ARG A 221 2.70 18.38 -2.66
C ARG A 221 3.66 17.67 -3.61
N CYS A 222 4.96 18.02 -3.58
CA CYS A 222 5.99 17.32 -4.34
C CYS A 222 6.11 15.84 -3.92
N ILE A 223 6.15 15.57 -2.62
CA ILE A 223 6.15 14.18 -2.08
C ILE A 223 4.93 13.42 -2.60
N PHE A 224 3.77 14.06 -2.59
CA PHE A 224 2.53 13.47 -3.08
C PHE A 224 2.62 13.04 -4.57
N GLU A 225 3.06 13.94 -5.45
CA GLU A 225 3.19 13.64 -6.89
C GLU A 225 4.18 12.49 -7.15
N LEU A 226 5.29 12.46 -6.41
CA LEU A 226 6.28 11.40 -6.46
C LEU A 226 5.73 10.06 -5.96
N GLN A 227 5.02 10.05 -4.83
CA GLN A 227 4.38 8.84 -4.28
C GLN A 227 3.35 8.27 -5.24
N GLN A 228 2.58 9.12 -5.91
CA GLN A 228 1.62 8.69 -6.93
C GLN A 228 2.28 7.96 -8.10
N GLU A 229 3.39 8.50 -8.62
CA GLU A 229 4.16 7.83 -9.65
C GLU A 229 4.72 6.49 -9.15
N LEU A 230 5.21 6.46 -7.91
CA LEU A 230 5.71 5.25 -7.26
C LEU A 230 4.64 4.16 -7.18
N VAL A 231 3.40 4.49 -6.79
CA VAL A 231 2.29 3.53 -6.70
C VAL A 231 2.06 2.81 -8.01
N LEU A 232 2.02 3.56 -9.12
CA LEU A 232 1.80 3.01 -10.46
C LEU A 232 2.96 2.13 -10.90
N LEU A 233 4.20 2.59 -10.71
CA LEU A 233 5.40 1.84 -11.08
C LEU A 233 5.53 0.54 -10.28
N VAL A 234 5.23 0.57 -8.98
CA VAL A 234 5.24 -0.62 -8.12
C VAL A 234 4.11 -1.57 -8.51
N PHE A 235 2.90 -1.07 -8.79
CA PHE A 235 1.80 -1.89 -9.27
C PHE A 235 2.17 -2.63 -10.57
N GLU A 236 2.71 -1.92 -11.55
CA GLU A 236 3.16 -2.54 -12.81
C GLU A 236 4.29 -3.56 -12.62
N ALA A 237 5.22 -3.28 -11.71
CA ALA A 237 6.29 -4.21 -11.39
C ALA A 237 5.77 -5.46 -10.69
N SER A 238 4.80 -5.31 -9.78
CA SER A 238 4.15 -6.43 -9.09
C SER A 238 3.51 -7.41 -10.09
N MET A 239 2.96 -6.91 -11.21
CA MET A 239 2.42 -7.75 -12.28
C MET A 239 3.48 -8.61 -12.99
N ASN A 240 4.76 -8.26 -12.89
CA ASN A 240 5.88 -9.02 -13.47
C ASN A 240 6.68 -9.79 -12.40
N SER A 241 6.24 -9.79 -11.15
CA SER A 241 6.98 -10.39 -10.03
C SER A 241 7.15 -11.91 -10.12
N TYR A 242 6.39 -12.57 -10.99
CA TYR A 242 6.59 -13.99 -11.33
C TYR A 242 7.87 -14.25 -12.14
N ILE A 243 8.50 -13.21 -12.70
CA ILE A 243 9.79 -13.30 -13.39
C ILE A 243 10.89 -13.13 -12.34
N PRO A 244 11.70 -14.17 -12.05
CA PRO A 244 12.79 -14.05 -11.10
C PRO A 244 13.75 -12.92 -11.47
N PHE A 245 14.25 -12.23 -10.45
CA PHE A 245 15.26 -11.18 -10.57
C PHE A 245 14.88 -9.93 -11.38
N CYS A 246 13.65 -9.83 -11.90
CA CYS A 246 13.25 -8.67 -12.71
C CYS A 246 13.39 -7.33 -11.97
N HIS A 247 13.23 -7.32 -10.65
CA HIS A 247 13.40 -6.17 -9.76
C HIS A 247 14.87 -5.70 -9.63
N TYR A 248 15.85 -6.58 -9.88
CA TYR A 248 17.28 -6.23 -9.84
C TYR A 248 17.82 -5.75 -11.18
N LEU A 249 17.06 -5.93 -12.27
CA LEU A 249 17.48 -5.49 -13.58
C LEU A 249 17.52 -3.95 -13.63
N PRO A 250 18.54 -3.33 -14.23
CA PRO A 250 18.64 -1.87 -14.34
C PRO A 250 17.70 -1.33 -15.42
N THR A 251 16.41 -1.62 -15.32
CA THR A 251 15.40 -1.08 -16.24
C THR A 251 15.12 0.39 -15.89
N LYS A 252 14.61 1.16 -16.86
CA LYS A 252 14.19 2.55 -16.62
C LYS A 252 13.21 2.67 -15.44
N LYS A 253 12.28 1.72 -15.32
CA LYS A 253 11.28 1.69 -14.24
C LYS A 253 11.93 1.45 -12.88
N ASN A 254 12.81 0.44 -12.79
CA ASN A 254 13.51 0.10 -11.54
C ASN A 254 14.40 1.27 -11.09
N LYS A 255 15.05 1.96 -12.04
CA LYS A 255 15.85 3.16 -11.75
C LYS A 255 14.97 4.29 -11.23
N ARG A 256 13.83 4.57 -11.89
CA ARG A 256 12.90 5.62 -11.48
C ARG A 256 12.30 5.38 -10.10
N ILE A 257 11.94 4.14 -9.76
CA ILE A 257 11.49 3.75 -8.41
C ILE A 257 12.55 4.11 -7.36
N LYS A 258 13.83 3.80 -7.63
CA LYS A 258 14.93 4.14 -6.73
C LYS A 258 15.14 5.66 -6.60
N GLU A 259 15.08 6.38 -7.71
CA GLU A 259 15.20 7.84 -7.74
C GLU A 259 14.07 8.50 -6.92
N ILE A 260 12.81 8.08 -7.12
CA ILE A 260 11.66 8.60 -6.37
C ILE A 260 11.83 8.35 -4.86
N ASN A 261 12.20 7.13 -4.46
CA ASN A 261 12.40 6.83 -3.04
C ASN A 261 13.47 7.71 -2.39
N GLN A 262 14.58 7.94 -3.09
CA GLN A 262 15.66 8.82 -2.62
C GLN A 262 15.22 10.28 -2.54
N GLU A 263 14.46 10.75 -3.53
CA GLU A 263 13.94 12.12 -3.58
C GLU A 263 12.95 12.38 -2.43
N VAL A 264 11.98 11.49 -2.25
CA VAL A 264 11.02 11.56 -1.13
C VAL A 264 11.72 11.52 0.22
N GLU A 265 12.68 10.61 0.41
CA GLU A 265 13.44 10.51 1.64
C GLU A 265 14.23 11.79 1.93
N THR A 266 14.84 12.37 0.89
CA THR A 266 15.60 13.62 1.02
C THR A 266 14.70 14.78 1.45
N ILE A 267 13.54 14.95 0.82
CA ILE A 267 12.60 16.01 1.15
C ILE A 267 12.07 15.83 2.59
N LEU A 268 11.65 14.62 2.96
CA LEU A 268 11.15 14.33 4.31
C LEU A 268 12.21 14.56 5.39
N ARG A 269 13.47 14.13 5.17
CA ARG A 269 14.58 14.40 6.10
C ARG A 269 14.79 15.89 6.31
N GLN A 270 14.81 16.67 5.23
CA GLN A 270 14.97 18.12 5.33
C GLN A 270 13.82 18.77 6.12
N MET A 271 12.57 18.36 5.87
CA MET A 271 11.41 18.86 6.61
C MET A 271 11.47 18.51 8.10
N ILE A 272 11.84 17.25 8.43
CA ILE A 272 12.01 16.80 9.82
C ILE A 272 13.09 17.63 10.52
N GLU A 273 14.29 17.75 9.93
CA GLU A 273 15.40 18.48 10.53
C GLU A 273 15.08 19.98 10.76
N GLN A 274 14.40 20.62 9.80
CA GLN A 274 13.97 22.01 9.94
C GLN A 274 13.00 22.15 11.12
N ARG A 275 12.09 21.19 11.26
CA ARG A 275 11.05 21.21 12.28
C ARG A 275 11.58 20.91 13.67
N GLU A 276 12.49 19.95 13.80
CA GLU A 276 13.19 19.66 15.05
C GLU A 276 13.97 20.89 15.54
N LYS A 277 14.67 21.59 14.64
CA LYS A 277 15.39 22.84 14.98
C LYS A 277 14.43 23.94 15.47
N ALA A 278 13.25 24.06 14.87
CA ALA A 278 12.23 25.02 15.29
C ALA A 278 11.66 24.67 16.69
N ILE A 279 11.37 23.38 16.94
CA ILE A 279 10.92 22.89 18.25
C ILE A 279 11.96 23.21 19.34
N LEU A 280 13.24 22.96 19.08
CA LEU A 280 14.33 23.24 20.03
C LEU A 280 14.49 24.74 20.34
N LYS A 281 14.09 25.62 19.42
CA LYS A 281 14.05 27.08 19.62
C LYS A 281 12.81 27.55 20.40
N GLY A 282 11.88 26.65 20.72
CA GLY A 282 10.63 26.97 21.41
C GLY A 282 9.55 27.53 20.49
N GLU A 283 9.67 27.35 19.17
CA GLU A 283 8.62 27.73 18.22
C GLU A 283 7.41 26.78 18.34
N ASN A 284 6.20 27.32 18.23
CA ASN A 284 4.99 26.48 18.26
C ASN A 284 4.77 25.82 16.89
N THR A 285 5.23 24.58 16.74
CA THR A 285 5.16 23.82 15.48
C THR A 285 4.07 22.74 15.47
N SER A 286 3.27 22.61 16.53
CA SER A 286 2.26 21.55 16.71
C SER A 286 0.92 21.80 16.00
N ASN A 287 0.95 22.57 14.92
CA ASN A 287 -0.26 22.92 14.16
C ASN A 287 -0.58 21.92 13.03
N ASP A 288 0.30 20.93 12.79
CA ASP A 288 0.14 19.87 11.80
C ASP A 288 0.65 18.52 12.32
N LEU A 289 0.37 17.46 11.56
CA LEU A 289 0.66 16.09 11.97
C LEU A 289 2.15 15.87 12.24
N LEU A 290 3.03 16.36 11.35
CA LEU A 290 4.47 16.20 11.52
C LEU A 290 4.97 16.88 12.80
N GLY A 291 4.49 18.10 13.07
CA GLY A 291 4.81 18.81 14.30
C GLY A 291 4.34 18.07 15.56
N ILE A 292 3.12 17.54 15.55
CA ILE A 292 2.56 16.77 16.66
C ILE A 292 3.37 15.48 16.90
N LEU A 293 3.68 14.75 15.83
CA LEU A 293 4.44 13.50 15.88
C LEU A 293 5.85 13.74 16.46
N LEU A 294 6.57 14.75 15.96
CA LEU A 294 7.92 15.08 16.44
C LEU A 294 7.89 15.56 17.89
N GLN A 295 6.92 16.39 18.28
CA GLN A 295 6.81 16.85 19.65
C GLN A 295 6.49 15.69 20.62
N SER A 296 5.62 14.76 20.22
CA SER A 296 5.32 13.56 21.00
C SER A 296 6.57 12.69 21.15
N ASN A 297 7.30 12.47 20.05
CA ASN A 297 8.52 11.67 20.05
C ASN A 297 9.61 12.25 20.96
N ILE A 298 9.81 13.57 20.94
CA ILE A 298 10.77 14.26 21.81
C ILE A 298 10.38 14.11 23.29
N ARG A 299 9.09 14.23 23.63
CA ARG A 299 8.62 14.05 25.01
C ARG A 299 8.86 12.63 25.52
N GLU A 300 8.53 11.62 24.71
CA GLU A 300 8.77 10.23 25.09
C GLU A 300 10.25 9.90 25.27
N SER A 301 11.12 10.48 24.44
CA SER A 301 12.56 10.34 24.60
C SER A 301 13.08 10.93 25.92
N GLN A 302 12.41 11.96 26.46
CA GLN A 302 12.79 12.61 27.71
C GLN A 302 12.24 11.88 28.96
N GLU A 303 11.05 11.28 28.87
CA GLU A 303 10.35 10.68 30.01
C GLU A 303 10.56 9.17 30.18
N GLY A 304 10.74 8.40 29.09
CA GLY A 304 10.73 6.93 29.10
C GLY A 304 12.07 6.23 28.81
N GLY A 305 13.12 7.00 28.49
CA GLY A 305 14.38 6.48 27.94
C GLY A 305 14.24 6.06 26.46
N THR A 306 15.38 5.94 25.76
CA THR A 306 15.48 5.73 24.30
C THR A 306 14.83 4.45 23.74
N LYS A 307 14.19 3.62 24.58
CA LYS A 307 13.57 2.36 24.14
C LYS A 307 12.23 2.53 23.42
N ASN A 308 11.53 3.66 23.60
CA ASN A 308 10.21 3.90 23.01
C ASN A 308 10.19 5.04 21.98
N ALA A 309 11.27 5.82 21.87
CA ALA A 309 11.34 6.91 20.91
C ALA A 309 11.55 6.37 19.47
N MET A 310 10.82 6.95 18.51
CA MET A 310 10.98 6.71 17.09
C MET A 310 12.30 7.27 16.58
N THR A 311 12.96 6.52 15.70
CA THR A 311 14.08 7.02 14.90
C THR A 311 13.59 7.97 13.80
N THR A 312 14.49 8.76 13.21
CA THR A 312 14.14 9.60 12.05
C THR A 312 13.62 8.75 10.89
N GLU A 313 14.19 7.56 10.68
CA GLU A 313 13.74 6.57 9.69
C GLU A 313 12.30 6.12 9.96
N ASP A 314 11.96 5.82 11.22
CA ASP A 314 10.59 5.46 11.59
C ASP A 314 9.61 6.61 11.28
N VAL A 315 9.99 7.86 11.58
CA VAL A 315 9.16 9.05 11.28
C VAL A 315 8.95 9.23 9.78
N ILE A 316 9.98 9.00 8.96
CA ILE A 316 9.89 9.06 7.50
C ILE A 316 8.92 8.01 6.97
N ASP A 317 9.03 6.77 7.45
CA ASP A 317 8.18 5.68 6.98
C ASP A 317 6.71 5.87 7.40
N GLU A 318 6.47 6.36 8.62
CA GLU A 318 5.13 6.76 9.06
C GLU A 318 4.55 7.91 8.22
N CYS A 319 5.37 8.91 7.83
CA CYS A 319 4.93 9.98 6.94
C CYS A 319 4.53 9.44 5.56
N LYS A 320 5.31 8.54 4.96
CA LYS A 320 4.97 7.90 3.67
C LYS A 320 3.65 7.11 3.77
N LEU A 321 3.48 6.36 4.85
CA LEU A 321 2.26 5.59 5.09
C LEU A 321 1.03 6.50 5.19
N PHE A 322 1.13 7.58 5.97
CA PHE A 322 0.05 8.53 6.15
C PHE A 322 -0.41 9.16 4.82
N TYR A 323 0.55 9.51 3.96
CA TYR A 323 0.27 10.01 2.61
C TYR A 323 -0.56 9.02 1.79
N ILE A 324 -0.08 7.79 1.64
CA ILE A 324 -0.75 6.78 0.80
C ILE A 324 -2.13 6.45 1.36
N ALA A 325 -2.24 6.31 2.69
CA ALA A 325 -3.48 5.94 3.35
C ALA A 325 -4.57 7.02 3.19
N GLY A 326 -4.23 8.29 3.41
CA GLY A 326 -5.19 9.40 3.39
C GLY A 326 -5.60 9.83 1.99
N HIS A 327 -4.71 9.70 1.00
CA HIS A 327 -4.92 10.22 -0.35
C HIS A 327 -5.68 9.27 -1.28
N GLU A 328 -5.10 8.10 -1.56
CA GLU A 328 -5.58 7.22 -2.65
C GLU A 328 -6.96 6.64 -2.31
N THR A 329 -7.17 6.27 -1.05
CA THR A 329 -8.45 5.72 -0.57
C THR A 329 -9.57 6.76 -0.61
N THR A 330 -9.29 8.01 -0.20
CA THR A 330 -10.26 9.11 -0.20
C THR A 330 -10.59 9.54 -1.62
N THR A 331 -9.60 9.63 -2.50
CA THR A 331 -9.80 9.96 -3.92
C THR A 331 -10.75 8.96 -4.59
N ALA A 332 -10.48 7.66 -4.41
CA ALA A 332 -11.35 6.61 -4.94
C ALA A 332 -12.76 6.67 -4.32
N SER A 333 -12.85 6.91 -3.02
CA SER A 333 -14.14 6.99 -2.31
C SER A 333 -15.00 8.15 -2.79
N LEU A 334 -14.43 9.36 -2.93
CA LEU A 334 -15.13 10.54 -3.44
C LEU A 334 -15.58 10.35 -4.89
N THR A 335 -14.70 9.79 -5.73
CA THR A 335 -15.01 9.49 -7.13
C THR A 335 -16.19 8.52 -7.22
N TRP A 336 -16.13 7.40 -6.51
CA TRP A 336 -17.22 6.41 -6.50
C TRP A 336 -18.50 6.94 -5.85
N ALA A 337 -18.40 7.76 -4.80
CA ALA A 337 -19.56 8.40 -4.21
C ALA A 337 -20.30 9.27 -5.23
N LEU A 338 -19.58 10.11 -5.99
CA LEU A 338 -20.19 10.96 -6.99
C LEU A 338 -20.77 10.14 -8.17
N ILE A 339 -20.06 9.09 -8.62
CA ILE A 339 -20.59 8.16 -9.63
C ILE A 339 -21.89 7.51 -9.14
N LEU A 340 -21.93 6.99 -7.91
CA LEU A 340 -23.12 6.36 -7.35
C LEU A 340 -24.28 7.35 -7.18
N LEU A 341 -24.02 8.58 -6.73
CA LEU A 341 -25.04 9.62 -6.65
C LEU A 341 -25.60 9.97 -8.04
N SER A 342 -24.75 10.03 -9.07
CA SER A 342 -25.19 10.26 -10.45
C SER A 342 -26.02 9.10 -11.03
N MET A 343 -25.79 7.88 -10.57
CA MET A 343 -26.56 6.68 -10.96
C MET A 343 -27.89 6.55 -10.21
N HIS A 344 -28.02 7.22 -9.05
CA HIS A 344 -29.17 7.14 -8.15
C HIS A 344 -29.65 8.54 -7.75
N PRO A 345 -30.38 9.26 -8.61
CA PRO A 345 -30.88 10.61 -8.32
C PRO A 345 -31.68 10.70 -7.02
N GLU A 346 -32.41 9.64 -6.66
CA GLU A 346 -33.15 9.55 -5.41
C GLU A 346 -32.25 9.56 -4.16
N TRP A 347 -31.00 9.10 -4.27
CA TRP A 347 -30.01 9.22 -3.18
C TRP A 347 -29.44 10.63 -3.11
N GLN A 348 -29.21 11.26 -4.26
CA GLN A 348 -28.74 12.64 -4.35
C GLN A 348 -29.74 13.62 -3.73
N GLU A 349 -31.02 13.52 -4.07
CA GLU A 349 -32.08 14.36 -3.48
C GLU A 349 -32.16 14.19 -1.95
N ARG A 350 -32.10 12.95 -1.46
CA ARG A 350 -32.14 12.67 -0.02
C ARG A 350 -30.91 13.20 0.72
N ALA A 351 -29.73 13.18 0.08
CA ALA A 351 -28.53 13.75 0.65
C ALA A 351 -28.64 15.28 0.77
N LEU A 352 -29.14 15.94 -0.27
CA LEU A 352 -29.37 17.38 -0.29
C LEU A 352 -30.37 17.84 0.78
N LEU A 353 -31.44 17.08 1.02
CA LEU A 353 -32.44 17.40 2.05
C LEU A 353 -31.92 17.31 3.51
N LYS A 354 -30.74 16.71 3.72
CA LYS A 354 -30.13 16.54 5.05
C LYS A 354 -29.04 17.58 5.36
N ILE A 355 -28.59 18.31 4.35
CA ILE A 355 -27.66 19.45 4.48
C ILE A 355 -28.50 20.69 4.76
#